data_AF-A0A6J6DGK7-F1
#
_entry.id   AF-A0A6J6DGK7-F1
#
_cell.length_a   1.000
_cell.length_b   1.000
_cell.length_c   1.000
_cell.angle_alpha   90.00
_cell.angle_beta   90.00
_cell.angle_gamma   90.00
#
_symmetry.space_group_name_H-M   'P 1'
#
loop_
_entity.id
_entity.type
_entity.pdbx_description
1 polymer ?
#
loop_
_entity_poly.entity_id
_entity_poly.type
_entity_poly.pdbx_seq_one_letter_code
_entity_poly.pdbx_strand_id
1 'polypeptide(L)'
;MSAALDAAGAPKEILIWAMIETPTAIMDCRAIAAHPRVAVLVMGTNDLAKELRAAQVPGRHPLVPSLHMALLAAREADKPILDGVYNDIKNADGFRTESVQGAEMGFDGKTLIHPDQVGIANEVWSPSEDEVAHAREVIAAFDEALAAGKGVVQLNGRMIENLHVANAQRAIAIAEAIAELA
;
A
#
# COMPACT_ATOMS: atom_id res chain seq x y z
N MET A 1 -19.51 4.93 12.48
CA MET A 1 -19.83 4.13 11.28
C MET A 1 -20.25 2.69 11.63
N SER A 2 -19.42 1.88 12.33
CA SER A 2 -19.81 0.52 12.73
C SER A 2 -21.15 0.46 13.47
N ALA A 3 -21.34 1.30 14.50
CA ALA A 3 -22.60 1.34 15.24
C ALA A 3 -23.83 1.66 14.36
N ALA A 4 -23.65 2.43 13.27
CA ALA A 4 -24.73 2.73 12.34
C ALA A 4 -25.04 1.51 11.45
N LEU A 5 -24.03 0.76 11.01
CA LEU A 5 -24.21 -0.52 10.33
C LEU A 5 -24.91 -1.54 11.25
N ASP A 6 -24.47 -1.63 12.50
CA ASP A 6 -25.07 -2.52 13.49
C ASP A 6 -26.54 -2.15 13.76
N ALA A 7 -26.84 -0.85 13.91
CA ALA A 7 -28.21 -0.36 14.09
C ALA A 7 -29.11 -0.59 12.86
N ALA A 8 -28.52 -0.58 11.66
CA ALA A 8 -29.23 -0.90 10.42
C ALA A 8 -29.38 -2.42 10.18
N GLY A 9 -28.88 -3.27 11.08
CA GLY A 9 -28.93 -4.72 10.92
C GLY A 9 -28.00 -5.25 9.83
N ALA A 10 -26.95 -4.51 9.47
CA ALA A 10 -25.99 -4.92 8.45
C ALA A 10 -25.21 -6.17 8.92
N PRO A 11 -25.08 -7.20 8.07
CA PRO A 11 -24.26 -8.39 8.35
C PRO A 11 -22.86 -8.00 8.83
N LYS A 12 -22.27 -8.82 9.72
CA LYS A 12 -20.94 -8.54 10.30
C LYS A 12 -19.82 -8.59 9.27
N GLU A 13 -20.07 -9.33 8.19
CA GLU A 13 -19.20 -9.53 7.03
C GLU A 13 -19.16 -8.30 6.11
N ILE A 14 -20.08 -7.35 6.27
CA ILE A 14 -19.97 -6.05 5.59
C ILE A 14 -18.86 -5.25 6.27
N LEU A 15 -17.74 -5.16 5.55
CA LEU A 15 -16.54 -4.43 5.96
C LEU A 15 -16.57 -2.98 5.49
N ILE A 16 -15.69 -2.18 6.09
CA ILE A 16 -15.58 -0.74 5.90
C ILE A 16 -14.23 -0.42 5.27
N TRP A 17 -14.25 0.38 4.22
CA TRP A 17 -13.08 1.11 3.76
C TRP A 17 -13.13 2.51 4.39
N ALA A 18 -12.18 2.79 5.28
CA ALA A 18 -12.18 4.01 6.07
C ALA A 18 -11.35 5.10 5.38
N MET A 19 -12.01 6.18 4.98
CA MET A 19 -11.34 7.36 4.44
C MET A 19 -10.65 8.13 5.56
N ILE A 20 -9.35 8.39 5.39
CA ILE A 20 -8.49 9.15 6.30
C ILE A 20 -8.19 10.50 5.63
N GLU A 21 -9.01 11.50 5.95
CA GLU A 21 -9.06 12.77 5.19
C GLU A 21 -9.17 14.02 6.07
N THR A 22 -9.10 13.87 7.39
CA THR A 22 -9.16 14.99 8.34
C THR A 22 -8.04 14.87 9.39
N PRO A 23 -7.63 15.98 10.04
CA PRO A 23 -6.65 15.93 11.13
C PRO A 23 -7.08 15.00 12.27
N THR A 24 -8.36 14.99 12.63
CA THR A 24 -8.90 14.07 13.63
C THR A 24 -8.72 12.62 13.19
N ALA A 25 -9.04 12.29 11.93
CA ALA A 25 -8.83 10.93 11.40
C ALA A 25 -7.35 10.53 11.39
N ILE A 26 -6.43 11.47 11.11
CA ILE A 26 -4.98 11.20 11.18
C ILE A 26 -4.54 10.91 12.61
N MET A 27 -4.97 11.71 13.59
CA MET A 27 -4.61 11.51 15.00
C MET A 27 -5.22 10.22 15.58
N ASP A 28 -6.42 9.85 15.13
CA ASP A 28 -7.11 8.64 15.56
C ASP A 28 -6.82 7.41 14.67
N CYS A 29 -5.93 7.54 13.67
CA CYS A 29 -5.79 6.53 12.61
C CYS A 29 -5.44 5.13 13.13
N ARG A 30 -4.64 5.04 14.21
CA ARG A 30 -4.31 3.76 14.87
C ARG A 30 -5.56 3.04 15.41
N ALA A 31 -6.46 3.77 16.07
CA ALA A 31 -7.69 3.21 16.60
C ALA A 31 -8.68 2.85 15.47
N ILE A 32 -8.75 3.68 14.43
CA ILE A 32 -9.55 3.41 13.23
C ILE A 32 -9.05 2.13 12.54
N ALA A 33 -7.74 2.04 12.31
CA ALA A 33 -7.09 0.89 11.70
C ALA A 33 -7.31 -0.38 12.53
N ALA A 34 -7.26 -0.33 13.86
CA ALA A 34 -7.47 -1.50 14.72
C ALA A 34 -8.92 -2.03 14.72
N HIS A 35 -9.91 -1.27 14.24
CA HIS A 35 -11.30 -1.64 14.35
C HIS A 35 -11.66 -2.89 13.50
N PRO A 36 -12.36 -3.92 14.04
CA PRO A 36 -12.59 -5.20 13.35
C PRO A 36 -13.34 -5.09 12.01
N ARG A 37 -14.30 -4.17 11.89
CA ARG A 37 -15.01 -3.93 10.63
C ARG A 37 -14.22 -3.14 9.59
N VAL A 38 -13.09 -2.51 9.93
CA VAL A 38 -12.30 -1.77 8.93
C VAL A 38 -11.43 -2.77 8.17
N ALA A 39 -11.56 -2.83 6.86
CA ALA A 39 -10.76 -3.70 6.00
C ALA A 39 -9.60 -2.96 5.34
N VAL A 40 -9.81 -1.71 4.95
CA VAL A 40 -8.85 -0.91 4.17
C VAL A 40 -8.87 0.53 4.68
N LEU A 41 -7.71 1.16 4.72
CA LEU A 41 -7.60 2.61 4.87
C LEU A 41 -7.45 3.26 3.48
N VAL A 42 -8.08 4.40 3.28
CA VAL A 42 -8.02 5.14 2.02
C VAL A 42 -7.63 6.57 2.32
N MET A 43 -6.61 7.11 1.65
CA MET A 43 -6.19 8.50 1.88
C MET A 43 -7.05 9.48 1.09
N GLY A 44 -7.78 10.37 1.79
CA GLY A 44 -8.50 11.47 1.16
C GLY A 44 -7.62 12.72 1.10
N THR A 45 -6.69 12.75 0.15
CA THR A 45 -5.63 13.77 0.07
C THR A 45 -6.14 15.19 -0.17
N ASN A 46 -7.21 15.35 -0.94
CA ASN A 46 -7.78 16.67 -1.24
C ASN A 46 -8.41 17.34 -0.01
N ASP A 47 -9.27 16.60 0.69
CA ASP A 47 -9.91 17.11 1.91
C ASP A 47 -8.89 17.27 3.03
N LEU A 48 -7.90 16.39 3.13
CA LEU A 48 -6.82 16.54 4.10
C LEU A 48 -5.99 17.82 3.84
N ALA A 49 -5.63 18.09 2.58
CA ALA A 49 -4.93 19.32 2.21
C ALA A 49 -5.74 20.58 2.57
N LYS A 50 -7.05 20.54 2.32
CA LYS A 50 -7.98 21.62 2.67
C LYS A 50 -8.04 21.83 4.19
N GLU A 51 -8.20 20.76 4.98
CA GLU A 51 -8.29 20.84 6.44
C GLU A 51 -6.98 21.33 7.08
N LEU A 52 -5.83 20.91 6.53
CA LEU A 52 -4.51 21.40 6.94
C LEU A 52 -4.23 22.83 6.47
N ARG A 53 -5.06 23.39 5.58
CA ARG A 53 -4.83 24.66 4.89
C ARG A 53 -3.48 24.66 4.13
N ALA A 54 -3.11 23.49 3.62
CA ALA A 54 -1.89 23.30 2.87
C ALA A 54 -2.02 23.88 1.46
N ALA A 55 -0.92 24.42 0.94
CA ALA A 55 -0.85 24.84 -0.45
C ALA A 55 -0.83 23.63 -1.38
N GLN A 56 -1.48 23.76 -2.53
CA GLN A 56 -1.31 22.84 -3.64
C GLN A 56 0.00 23.19 -4.35
N VAL A 57 0.96 22.29 -4.27
CA VAL A 57 2.34 22.47 -4.76
C VAL A 57 2.73 21.28 -5.62
N PRO A 58 3.71 21.41 -6.53
CA PRO A 58 4.28 20.26 -7.20
C PRO A 58 4.77 19.21 -6.19
N GLY A 59 4.41 17.95 -6.42
CA GLY A 59 4.67 16.84 -5.50
C GLY A 59 3.69 16.84 -4.32
N ARG A 60 4.10 16.21 -3.20
CA ARG A 60 3.19 15.92 -2.09
C ARG A 60 3.73 16.22 -0.69
N HIS A 61 4.84 16.95 -0.60
CA HIS A 61 5.53 17.20 0.67
C HIS A 61 4.66 17.75 1.81
N PRO A 62 3.61 18.58 1.59
CA PRO A 62 2.76 19.04 2.69
C PRO A 62 1.96 17.92 3.37
N LEU A 63 1.74 16.80 2.67
CA LEU A 63 0.94 15.67 3.15
C LEU A 63 1.79 14.49 3.63
N VAL A 64 3.10 14.46 3.32
CA VAL A 64 4.00 13.33 3.64
C VAL A 64 3.95 12.90 5.11
N PRO A 65 3.95 13.81 6.12
CA PRO A 65 3.84 13.40 7.51
C PRO A 65 2.53 12.66 7.81
N SER A 66 1.41 13.16 7.28
CA SER A 66 0.09 12.58 7.48
C SER A 66 -0.06 11.23 6.77
N LEU A 67 0.47 11.12 5.55
CA LEU A 67 0.49 9.86 4.79
C LEU A 67 1.26 8.77 5.55
N HIS A 68 2.45 9.09 6.07
CA HIS A 68 3.23 8.13 6.86
C HIS A 68 2.56 7.75 8.19
N MET A 69 1.90 8.70 8.87
CA MET A 69 1.14 8.40 10.09
C MET A 69 0.05 7.34 9.83
N ALA A 70 -0.74 7.52 8.76
CA ALA A 70 -1.77 6.56 8.38
C ALA A 70 -1.18 5.22 7.94
N LEU A 71 -0.04 5.24 7.23
CA LEU A 71 0.66 4.03 6.79
C LEU A 71 1.19 3.21 7.97
N LEU A 72 1.78 3.85 8.98
CA LEU A 72 2.21 3.19 10.21
C LEU A 72 1.03 2.50 10.92
N ALA A 73 -0.12 3.18 11.03
CA ALA A 73 -1.31 2.60 11.64
C ALA A 73 -1.87 1.41 10.84
N ALA A 74 -1.90 1.51 9.51
CA ALA A 74 -2.32 0.42 8.64
C ALA A 74 -1.41 -0.81 8.79
N ARG A 75 -0.09 -0.60 8.79
CA ARG A 75 0.89 -1.70 8.94
C ARG A 75 0.86 -2.32 10.34
N GLU A 76 0.67 -1.53 11.38
CA GLU A 76 0.49 -2.06 12.75
C GLU A 76 -0.77 -2.95 12.85
N ALA A 77 -1.85 -2.57 12.17
CA ALA A 77 -3.10 -3.32 12.15
C ALA A 77 -3.15 -4.46 11.11
N ASP A 78 -2.06 -4.67 10.35
CA ASP A 78 -1.97 -5.61 9.23
C ASP A 78 -3.09 -5.40 8.18
N LYS A 79 -3.29 -4.14 7.76
CA LYS A 79 -4.33 -3.76 6.80
C LYS A 79 -3.78 -3.11 5.54
N PRO A 80 -4.42 -3.34 4.38
CA PRO A 80 -4.14 -2.58 3.18
C PRO A 80 -4.43 -1.09 3.37
N ILE A 81 -3.63 -0.26 2.72
CA ILE A 81 -3.83 1.18 2.64
C ILE A 81 -3.66 1.67 1.20
N LEU A 82 -4.64 2.44 0.73
CA LEU A 82 -4.65 3.03 -0.60
C LEU A 82 -4.24 4.50 -0.53
N ASP A 83 -3.34 4.87 -1.42
CA ASP A 83 -2.96 6.26 -1.65
C ASP A 83 -4.12 7.07 -2.26
N GLY A 84 -4.08 8.39 -2.10
CA GLY A 84 -5.15 9.29 -2.50
C GLY A 84 -5.14 9.66 -3.98
N VAL A 85 -6.07 10.50 -4.40
CA VAL A 85 -6.22 10.87 -5.82
C VAL A 85 -5.09 11.77 -6.33
N TYR A 86 -4.87 11.75 -7.64
CA TYR A 86 -4.06 12.73 -8.36
C TYR A 86 -4.95 13.55 -9.31
N ASN A 87 -4.99 14.87 -9.11
CA ASN A 87 -6.01 15.72 -9.74
C ASN A 87 -5.69 16.14 -11.18
N ASP A 88 -4.42 16.21 -11.57
CA ASP A 88 -4.03 16.68 -12.90
C ASP A 88 -4.10 15.53 -13.92
N ILE A 89 -5.31 15.22 -14.38
CA ILE A 89 -5.61 14.09 -15.28
C ILE A 89 -4.78 14.14 -16.57
N LYS A 90 -4.40 15.33 -17.05
CA LYS A 90 -3.64 15.49 -18.30
C LYS A 90 -2.14 15.26 -18.12
N ASN A 91 -1.66 15.18 -16.87
CA ASN A 91 -0.25 15.03 -16.55
C ASN A 91 0.06 13.58 -16.15
N ALA A 92 0.19 12.72 -17.15
CA ALA A 92 0.51 11.31 -16.95
C ALA A 92 1.88 11.09 -16.27
N ASP A 93 2.88 11.92 -16.58
CA ASP A 93 4.22 11.83 -15.98
C ASP A 93 4.19 12.20 -14.50
N GLY A 94 3.43 13.24 -14.14
CA GLY A 94 3.20 13.62 -12.75
C GLY A 94 2.44 12.55 -11.98
N PHE A 95 1.42 11.94 -12.60
CA PHE A 95 0.69 10.81 -12.02
C PHE A 95 1.60 9.61 -11.76
N ARG A 96 2.43 9.22 -12.74
CA ARG A 96 3.41 8.14 -12.59
C ARG A 96 4.40 8.45 -11.48
N THR A 97 4.95 9.65 -11.45
CA THR A 97 5.92 10.09 -10.44
C THR A 97 5.35 10.01 -9.02
N GLU A 98 4.11 10.46 -8.81
CA GLU A 98 3.46 10.36 -7.51
C GLU A 98 3.08 8.91 -7.15
N SER A 99 2.68 8.11 -8.14
CA SER A 99 2.35 6.69 -7.93
C SER A 99 3.58 5.89 -7.50
N VAL A 100 4.72 6.11 -8.16
CA VAL A 100 5.99 5.49 -7.76
C VAL A 100 6.37 5.86 -6.33
N GLN A 101 6.23 7.14 -5.95
CA GLN A 101 6.43 7.54 -4.55
C GLN A 101 5.48 6.80 -3.60
N GLY A 102 4.22 6.62 -3.98
CA GLY A 102 3.24 5.85 -3.20
C GLY A 102 3.67 4.40 -3.00
N ALA A 103 4.09 3.71 -4.06
CA ALA A 103 4.61 2.35 -4.00
C ALA A 103 5.89 2.26 -3.14
N GLU A 104 6.84 3.19 -3.32
CA GLU A 104 8.09 3.26 -2.54
C GLU A 104 7.85 3.52 -1.04
N MET A 105 6.84 4.35 -0.70
CA MET A 105 6.41 4.56 0.69
C MET A 105 5.78 3.30 1.29
N GLY A 106 5.31 2.38 0.44
CA GLY A 106 4.66 1.13 0.83
C GLY A 106 3.14 1.21 0.90
N PHE A 107 2.47 2.04 0.09
CA PHE A 107 1.02 1.91 -0.13
C PHE A 107 0.72 0.68 -1.00
N ASP A 108 -0.48 0.10 -0.84
CA ASP A 108 -0.91 -1.12 -1.55
C ASP A 108 -1.66 -0.82 -2.87
N GLY A 109 -1.82 0.46 -3.21
CA GLY A 109 -2.51 0.92 -4.40
C GLY A 109 -2.87 2.40 -4.29
N LYS A 110 -3.73 2.89 -5.18
CA LYS A 110 -4.19 4.29 -5.22
C LYS A 110 -5.62 4.41 -5.72
N THR A 111 -6.38 5.36 -5.17
CA THR A 111 -7.69 5.73 -5.71
C THR A 111 -7.55 6.53 -7.00
N LEU A 112 -8.31 6.14 -8.04
CA LEU A 112 -8.21 6.72 -9.38
C LEU A 112 -9.48 7.51 -9.72
N ILE A 113 -9.33 8.58 -10.49
CA ILE A 113 -10.43 9.47 -10.90
C ILE A 113 -10.65 9.51 -12.42
N HIS A 114 -9.79 8.84 -13.19
CA HIS A 114 -9.89 8.77 -14.64
C HIS A 114 -9.43 7.41 -15.18
N PRO A 115 -10.08 6.84 -16.23
CA PRO A 115 -9.67 5.57 -16.83
C PRO A 115 -8.19 5.52 -17.28
N ASP A 116 -7.67 6.62 -17.82
CA ASP A 116 -6.27 6.70 -18.28
C ASP A 116 -5.23 6.47 -17.16
N GLN A 117 -5.63 6.61 -15.89
CA GLN A 117 -4.77 6.35 -14.74
C GLN A 117 -4.64 4.85 -14.43
N VAL A 118 -5.58 4.01 -14.88
CA VAL A 118 -5.64 2.58 -14.54
C VAL A 118 -4.39 1.84 -15.02
N GLY A 119 -3.97 2.07 -16.27
CA GLY A 119 -2.80 1.38 -16.83
C GLY A 119 -1.52 1.68 -16.04
N ILE A 120 -1.27 2.97 -15.77
CA ILE A 120 -0.07 3.40 -15.02
C ILE A 120 -0.13 2.90 -13.57
N ALA A 121 -1.29 2.95 -12.91
CA ALA A 121 -1.43 2.45 -11.54
C ALA A 121 -1.15 0.95 -11.48
N ASN A 122 -1.78 0.16 -12.34
CA ASN A 122 -1.54 -1.28 -12.37
C ASN A 122 -0.07 -1.60 -12.61
N GLU A 123 0.60 -0.91 -13.55
CA GLU A 123 2.03 -1.09 -13.80
C GLU A 123 2.89 -0.79 -12.57
N VAL A 124 2.62 0.31 -11.86
CA VAL A 124 3.43 0.74 -10.71
C VAL A 124 3.31 -0.17 -9.49
N TRP A 125 2.13 -0.72 -9.23
CA TRP A 125 1.90 -1.60 -8.07
C TRP A 125 1.99 -3.10 -8.39
N SER A 126 2.19 -3.47 -9.66
CA SER A 126 2.46 -4.85 -10.04
C SER A 126 3.96 -5.14 -9.96
N PRO A 127 4.38 -6.24 -9.31
CA PRO A 127 5.76 -6.71 -9.41
C PRO A 127 6.12 -7.00 -10.88
N SER A 128 7.26 -6.49 -11.33
CA SER A 128 7.81 -6.79 -12.64
C SER A 128 8.25 -8.26 -12.75
N GLU A 129 8.37 -8.77 -13.97
CA GLU A 129 8.87 -10.13 -14.22
C GLU A 129 10.26 -10.34 -13.60
N ASP A 130 11.13 -9.34 -13.68
CA ASP A 130 12.47 -9.37 -13.09
C ASP A 130 12.42 -9.41 -11.55
N GLU A 131 11.53 -8.66 -10.92
CA GLU A 131 11.33 -8.72 -9.46
C GLU A 131 10.80 -10.07 -9.00
N VAL A 132 9.88 -10.68 -9.76
CA VAL A 132 9.36 -12.03 -9.48
C VAL A 132 10.43 -13.09 -9.68
N ALA A 133 11.24 -12.98 -10.74
CA ALA A 133 12.36 -13.89 -10.98
C ALA A 133 13.38 -13.80 -9.83
N HIS A 134 13.77 -12.58 -9.45
CA HIS A 134 14.66 -12.37 -8.32
C HIS A 134 14.09 -12.89 -6.99
N ALA A 135 12.79 -12.68 -6.74
CA ALA A 135 12.12 -13.21 -5.57
C ALA A 135 12.21 -14.75 -5.49
N ARG A 136 12.05 -15.44 -6.63
CA ARG A 136 12.21 -16.90 -6.70
C ARG A 136 13.65 -17.34 -6.40
N GLU A 137 14.65 -16.61 -6.88
CA GLU A 137 16.06 -16.86 -6.57
C GLU A 137 16.36 -16.69 -5.07
N VAL A 138 15.83 -15.64 -4.45
CA VAL A 138 15.99 -15.36 -3.01
C VAL A 138 15.47 -16.51 -2.17
N ILE A 139 14.27 -17.01 -2.48
CA ILE A 139 13.65 -18.13 -1.75
C ILE A 139 14.48 -19.41 -1.94
N ALA A 140 14.84 -19.74 -3.19
CA ALA A 140 15.61 -20.95 -3.49
C ALA A 140 16.98 -20.96 -2.79
N ALA A 141 17.71 -19.84 -2.84
CA ALA A 141 19.01 -19.71 -2.18
C ALA A 141 18.90 -19.84 -0.65
N PHE A 142 17.82 -19.31 -0.07
CA PHE A 142 17.57 -19.41 1.36
C PHE A 142 17.24 -20.84 1.80
N ASP A 143 16.37 -21.53 1.06
CA ASP A 143 15.97 -22.91 1.32
C ASP A 143 17.15 -23.88 1.21
N GLU A 144 18.01 -23.72 0.19
CA GLU A 144 19.23 -24.52 0.03
C GLU A 144 20.17 -24.35 1.22
N ALA A 145 20.35 -23.12 1.69
CA ALA A 145 21.23 -22.84 2.81
C ALA A 145 20.68 -23.40 4.14
N LEU A 146 19.37 -23.30 4.36
CA LEU A 146 18.71 -23.93 5.51
C LEU A 146 18.88 -25.45 5.49
N ALA A 147 18.67 -26.09 4.33
CA ALA A 147 18.88 -27.54 4.17
C ALA A 147 20.35 -27.95 4.41
N ALA A 148 21.30 -27.07 4.09
CA ALA A 148 22.73 -27.26 4.36
C ALA A 148 23.16 -26.88 5.79
N GLY A 149 22.24 -26.44 6.66
CA GLY A 149 22.54 -26.01 8.03
C GLY A 149 23.36 -24.73 8.13
N LYS A 150 23.36 -23.88 7.08
CA LYS A 150 24.09 -22.61 7.06
C LYS A 150 23.22 -21.50 7.65
N GLY A 151 23.78 -20.76 8.60
CA GLY A 151 23.10 -19.61 9.23
C GLY A 151 23.19 -18.28 8.46
N VAL A 152 23.96 -18.23 7.36
CA VAL A 152 24.16 -17.02 6.55
C VAL A 152 24.11 -17.40 5.08
N VAL A 153 23.30 -16.65 4.32
CA VAL A 153 23.10 -16.83 2.88
C VAL A 153 23.54 -15.56 2.18
N GLN A 154 24.26 -15.71 1.07
CA GLN A 154 24.59 -14.58 0.20
C GLN A 154 24.09 -14.87 -1.21
N LEU A 155 23.38 -13.91 -1.80
CA LEU A 155 22.96 -13.91 -3.19
C LEU A 155 23.43 -12.59 -3.83
N ASN A 156 24.16 -12.68 -4.94
CA ASN A 156 24.70 -11.50 -5.65
C ASN A 156 25.49 -10.53 -4.75
N GLY A 157 26.23 -11.06 -3.78
CA GLY A 157 27.04 -10.27 -2.83
C GLY A 157 26.25 -9.57 -1.72
N ARG A 158 24.94 -9.84 -1.60
CA ARG A 158 24.08 -9.33 -0.52
C ARG A 158 23.66 -10.46 0.41
N MET A 159 23.60 -10.15 1.71
CA MET A 159 23.11 -11.10 2.71
C MET A 159 21.60 -11.26 2.58
N ILE A 160 21.13 -12.51 2.61
CA ILE A 160 19.71 -12.86 2.62
C ILE A 160 19.31 -13.26 4.03
N GLU A 161 18.18 -12.72 4.48
CA GLU A 161 17.60 -12.90 5.82
C GLU A 161 16.11 -13.20 5.69
N ASN A 162 15.46 -13.62 6.77
CA ASN A 162 14.01 -13.91 6.80
C ASN A 162 13.15 -12.77 6.23
N LEU A 163 13.53 -11.51 6.44
CA LEU A 163 12.80 -10.36 5.89
C LEU A 163 12.82 -10.33 4.35
N HIS A 164 13.93 -10.74 3.74
CA HIS A 164 14.09 -10.77 2.28
C HIS A 164 13.21 -11.87 1.69
N VAL A 165 13.15 -13.03 2.35
CA VAL A 165 12.28 -14.15 1.98
C VAL A 165 10.81 -13.75 2.10
N ALA A 166 10.41 -13.11 3.20
CA ALA A 166 9.05 -12.63 3.40
C ALA A 166 8.63 -11.61 2.32
N ASN A 167 9.52 -10.68 1.96
CA ASN A 167 9.28 -9.73 0.86
C ASN A 167 9.17 -10.44 -0.50
N ALA A 168 10.03 -11.41 -0.77
CA ALA A 168 10.00 -12.20 -1.99
C ALA A 168 8.70 -13.01 -2.12
N GLN A 169 8.27 -13.65 -1.02
CA GLN A 169 6.99 -14.38 -0.97
C GLN A 169 5.81 -13.45 -1.23
N ARG A 170 5.81 -12.25 -0.65
CA ARG A 170 4.76 -11.24 -0.91
C ARG A 170 4.72 -10.82 -2.39
N ALA A 171 5.87 -10.57 -3.01
CA ALA A 171 5.94 -10.20 -4.42
C ALA A 171 5.38 -11.31 -5.33
N ILE A 172 5.75 -12.57 -5.08
CA ILE A 172 5.22 -13.72 -5.84
C ILE A 172 3.70 -13.85 -5.64
N ALA A 173 3.21 -13.75 -4.40
CA ALA A 173 1.79 -13.86 -4.10
C ALA A 173 0.95 -12.79 -4.83
N ILE A 174 1.46 -11.56 -4.92
CA ILE A 174 0.80 -10.48 -5.68
C ILE A 174 0.78 -10.83 -7.18
N ALA A 175 1.92 -11.25 -7.74
CA ALA A 175 2.01 -11.61 -9.16
C ALA A 175 1.08 -12.78 -9.53
N GLU A 176 0.99 -13.80 -8.68
CA GLU A 176 0.07 -14.94 -8.85
C GLU A 176 -1.39 -14.49 -8.79
N ALA A 177 -1.76 -13.66 -7.80
CA ALA A 177 -3.11 -13.12 -7.71
C ALA A 177 -3.50 -12.26 -8.94
N ILE A 178 -2.56 -11.50 -9.51
CA ILE A 178 -2.79 -10.74 -10.75
C ILE A 178 -2.99 -11.69 -11.93
N ALA A 179 -2.18 -12.74 -12.05
CA ALA A 179 -2.29 -13.71 -13.13
C ALA A 179 -3.62 -14.48 -13.11
N GLU A 180 -4.19 -14.72 -11.92
CA GLU A 180 -5.52 -15.35 -11.77
C GLU A 180 -6.69 -14.48 -12.24
N LEU A 181 -6.49 -13.17 -12.39
CA LEU A 181 -7.51 -12.21 -12.86
C LEU A 181 -7.52 -12.05 -14.39
N ALA A 182 -6.52 -12.58 -15.10
CA ALA A 182 -6.36 -12.47 -16.55
C ALA A 182 -7.10 -13.58 -17.32
#